data_AF-A0A2P4S840-F1
#
_entry.id   AF-A0A2P4S840-F1
#
_cell.length_a   1.000
_cell.length_b   1.000
_cell.length_c   1.000
_cell.angle_alpha   90.00
_cell.angle_beta   90.00
_cell.angle_gamma   90.00
#
_symmetry.space_group_name_H-M   'P 1'
#
loop_
_entity.id
_entity.type
_entity.pdbx_description
1 polymer ?
#
loop_
_entity_poly.entity_id
_entity_poly.type
_entity_poly.pdbx_seq_one_letter_code
_entity_poly.pdbx_strand_id
1 'polypeptide(L)'
;PNFVSSYDIGNFTYFFFRENAVEHDCGKTVFSRAARVCKNDIGGKFVLEDTWTTFMKARLNCSRPGEIPFYYNELQSTFFLPELDLIYGIFTTNV
;
A
#
# COMPACT_ATOMS: atom_id res chain seq x y z
N PRO A 1 -6.41 9.35 1.27
CA PRO A 1 -6.00 7.95 1.58
C PRO A 1 -6.29 7.69 3.07
N ASN A 2 -6.61 6.44 3.43
CA ASN A 2 -6.77 6.01 4.82
C ASN A 2 -5.58 5.12 5.19
N PHE A 3 -4.67 5.63 6.01
CA PHE A 3 -3.51 4.88 6.48
C PHE A 3 -3.91 3.88 7.54
N VAL A 4 -3.36 2.68 7.44
CA VAL A 4 -3.64 1.54 8.31
C VAL A 4 -2.45 1.25 9.22
N SER A 5 -1.25 1.27 8.67
CA SER A 5 -0.02 0.98 9.40
C SER A 5 1.23 1.44 8.65
N SER A 6 2.34 1.46 9.35
CA SER A 6 3.68 1.58 8.78
C SER A 6 4.66 0.66 9.50
N TYR A 7 5.69 0.21 8.77
CA TYR A 7 6.77 -0.62 9.32
C TYR A 7 8.12 -0.20 8.76
N ASP A 8 9.13 -0.22 9.61
CA ASP A 8 10.52 -0.01 9.23
C ASP A 8 11.20 -1.36 8.99
N ILE A 9 11.46 -1.70 7.74
CA ILE A 9 12.01 -3.00 7.33
C ILE A 9 13.25 -2.76 6.47
N GLY A 10 14.41 -3.14 7.00
CA GLY A 10 15.71 -2.87 6.38
C GLY A 10 15.91 -1.37 6.10
N ASN A 11 16.23 -1.05 4.84
CA ASN A 11 16.51 0.32 4.37
C ASN A 11 15.26 1.12 3.96
N PHE A 12 14.07 0.57 4.15
CA PHE A 12 12.83 1.19 3.71
C PHE A 12 11.85 1.38 4.87
N THR A 13 11.01 2.40 4.74
CA THR A 13 9.77 2.53 5.51
C THR A 13 8.62 2.18 4.60
N TYR A 14 7.81 1.20 5.01
CA TYR A 14 6.63 0.74 4.30
C TYR A 14 5.38 1.38 4.89
N PHE A 15 4.44 1.75 4.02
CA PHE A 15 3.14 2.31 4.39
C PHE A 15 2.03 1.47 3.79
N PHE A 16 1.04 1.13 4.60
CA PHE A 16 -0.14 0.39 4.16
C PHE A 16 -1.36 1.28 4.30
N PHE A 17 -2.11 1.43 3.22
CA PHE A 17 -3.26 2.33 3.17
C PHE A 17 -4.24 1.93 2.07
N ARG A 18 -5.43 2.52 2.11
CA ARG A 18 -6.43 2.42 1.03
C ARG A 18 -6.73 3.79 0.44
N GLU A 19 -6.92 3.86 -0.87
CA GLU A 19 -7.15 5.09 -1.62
C GLU A 19 -8.09 4.85 -2.80
N ASN A 20 -8.60 5.94 -3.38
CA ASN A 20 -9.32 5.86 -4.67
C ASN A 20 -8.36 5.39 -5.77
N ALA A 21 -8.77 4.37 -6.51
CA ALA A 21 -8.03 3.78 -7.62
C ALA A 21 -8.19 4.66 -8.87
N VAL A 22 -7.20 5.49 -9.15
CA VAL A 22 -7.19 6.36 -10.34
C VAL A 22 -6.92 5.58 -11.63
N GLU A 23 -6.34 4.38 -11.53
CA GLU A 23 -6.11 3.50 -12.67
C GLU A 23 -7.34 2.70 -13.10
N HIS A 24 -8.45 2.84 -12.37
CA HIS A 24 -9.68 2.12 -12.67
C HIS A 24 -10.75 3.11 -13.15
N ASP A 25 -10.96 3.14 -14.47
CA ASP A 25 -11.87 4.07 -15.14
C ASP A 25 -13.36 3.82 -14.85
N CYS A 26 -13.71 2.67 -14.25
CA CYS A 26 -15.08 2.30 -13.93
C CYS A 26 -15.49 2.74 -12.52
N GLY A 27 -15.71 4.05 -12.34
CA GLY A 27 -16.32 4.61 -11.13
C GLY A 27 -15.40 4.73 -9.91
N LYS A 28 -15.98 5.13 -8.76
CA LYS A 28 -15.23 5.29 -7.51
C LYS A 28 -14.91 3.93 -6.88
N THR A 29 -13.80 3.33 -7.30
CA THR A 29 -13.26 2.11 -6.69
C THR A 29 -12.15 2.45 -5.71
N VAL A 30 -12.15 1.82 -4.53
CA VAL A 30 -11.04 1.89 -3.57
C VAL A 30 -10.10 0.73 -3.81
N PHE A 31 -8.79 0.95 -3.77
CA PHE A 31 -7.78 -0.12 -3.70
C PHE A 31 -6.86 0.05 -2.49
N SER A 32 -6.44 -1.08 -1.95
CA SER A 32 -5.40 -1.16 -0.94
C SER A 32 -4.01 -1.16 -1.56
N ARG A 33 -3.07 -0.47 -0.91
CA ARG A 33 -1.71 -0.26 -1.37
C ARG A 33 -0.70 -0.61 -0.28
N ALA A 34 0.42 -1.14 -0.72
CA ALA A 34 1.68 -1.01 -0.02
C ALA A 34 2.52 0.03 -0.75
N ALA A 35 3.03 1.01 -0.03
CA ALA A 35 4.03 1.93 -0.52
C ALA A 35 5.32 1.80 0.28
N ARG A 36 6.41 2.29 -0.29
CA ARG A 36 7.70 2.38 0.40
C ARG A 36 8.42 3.66 0.04
N VAL A 37 9.34 4.05 0.91
CA VAL A 37 10.35 5.08 0.71
C VAL A 37 11.69 4.60 1.26
N CYS A 38 12.79 5.01 0.65
CA CYS A 38 14.12 4.78 1.21
C CYS A 38 14.32 5.66 2.44
N LYS A 39 14.86 5.10 3.54
CA LYS A 39 15.12 5.87 4.77
C LYS A 39 16.16 6.98 4.59
N ASN A 40 17.04 6.84 3.60
CA ASN A 40 18.07 7.81 3.25
C ASN A 40 17.67 8.71 2.07
N ASP A 41 16.39 8.78 1.74
CA ASP A 41 15.89 9.74 0.74
C ASP A 41 16.01 11.15 1.31
N ILE A 42 16.84 11.96 0.67
CA ILE A 42 17.12 13.35 1.05
C ILE A 42 16.35 14.36 0.19
N GLY A 43 15.40 13.87 -0.63
CA GLY A 43 14.70 14.69 -1.60
C GLY A 43 15.48 14.89 -2.90
N GLY A 44 14.85 15.62 -3.83
CA GLY A 44 15.44 15.97 -5.11
C GLY A 44 16.21 17.29 -5.05
N LYS A 45 16.78 17.71 -6.17
CA LYS A 45 17.44 19.03 -6.27
C LYS A 45 16.43 20.12 -6.61
N PHE A 46 16.68 21.34 -6.11
CA PHE A 46 15.90 22.55 -6.43
C PHE A 46 14.43 22.40 -6.06
N VAL A 47 13.55 22.24 -7.06
CA VAL A 47 12.08 22.22 -6.90
C VAL A 47 11.58 21.02 -6.09
N LEU A 48 12.40 19.97 -5.96
CA LEU A 48 12.03 18.71 -5.31
C LEU A 48 12.71 18.51 -3.94
N GLU A 49 13.31 19.54 -3.34
CA GLU A 49 14.05 19.44 -2.07
C GLU A 49 13.19 18.84 -0.94
N ASP A 50 11.91 19.21 -0.85
CA ASP A 50 10.96 18.68 0.14
C ASP A 50 10.07 17.55 -0.42
N THR A 51 10.50 16.87 -1.50
CA THR A 51 9.72 15.82 -2.16
C THR A 51 10.45 14.49 -2.17
N TRP A 52 9.78 13.43 -1.69
CA TRP A 52 10.29 12.06 -1.80
C TRP A 52 10.65 11.70 -3.25
N THR A 53 11.87 11.21 -3.46
CA THR A 53 12.37 10.76 -4.77
C THR A 53 12.29 9.25 -4.97
N THR A 54 12.07 8.52 -3.88
CA THR A 54 12.05 7.05 -3.83
C THR A 54 10.68 6.47 -3.49
N PHE A 55 9.66 7.32 -3.40
CA PHE A 55 8.29 6.90 -3.14
C PHE A 55 7.77 6.01 -4.27
N MET A 56 7.39 4.78 -3.94
CA MET A 56 6.79 3.82 -4.86
C MET A 56 5.59 3.17 -4.18
N LYS A 57 4.50 2.90 -4.91
CA LYS A 57 3.32 2.19 -4.40
C LYS A 57 2.85 1.10 -5.37
N ALA A 58 2.27 0.04 -4.82
CA ALA A 58 1.70 -1.07 -5.57
C ALA A 58 0.34 -1.49 -5.00
N ARG A 59 -0.55 -2.04 -5.86
CA ARG A 59 -1.83 -2.62 -5.43
C ARG A 59 -1.60 -3.91 -4.65
N LEU A 60 -2.29 -4.07 -3.52
CA LEU A 60 -2.38 -5.34 -2.82
C LEU A 60 -3.51 -6.18 -3.42
N ASN A 61 -3.21 -7.45 -3.74
CA ASN A 61 -4.20 -8.40 -4.23
C ASN A 61 -4.62 -9.35 -3.10
N CYS A 62 -5.77 -9.07 -2.50
CA CYS A 62 -6.48 -10.00 -1.65
C CYS A 62 -7.75 -10.45 -2.40
N SER A 63 -7.75 -11.67 -2.91
CA SER A 63 -8.88 -12.19 -3.67
C SER A 63 -9.11 -13.68 -3.43
N ARG A 64 -10.37 -14.09 -3.60
CA ARG A 64 -10.73 -15.49 -3.76
C ARG A 64 -10.62 -15.85 -5.25
N PRO A 65 -9.82 -16.87 -5.61
CA PRO A 65 -9.66 -17.28 -7.00
C PRO A 65 -10.96 -17.88 -7.57
N GLY A 66 -11.12 -17.79 -8.90
CA GLY A 66 -12.25 -18.30 -9.69
C GLY A 66 -12.16 -17.81 -11.13
N GLU A 67 -13.10 -18.22 -12.00
CA GLU A 67 -13.18 -17.70 -13.39
C GLU A 67 -13.29 -16.17 -13.41
N ILE A 68 -14.05 -15.62 -12.44
CA ILE A 68 -14.10 -14.21 -12.11
C ILE A 68 -13.63 -14.06 -10.65
N PRO A 69 -12.42 -13.55 -10.39
CA PRO A 69 -11.92 -13.39 -9.03
C PRO A 69 -12.76 -12.42 -8.20
N PHE A 70 -13.01 -12.76 -6.93
CA PHE A 70 -13.70 -11.88 -5.99
C PHE A 70 -12.68 -11.15 -5.10
N TYR A 71 -12.67 -9.82 -5.14
CA TYR A 71 -11.65 -8.99 -4.47
C TYR A 71 -12.15 -8.38 -3.16
N TYR A 72 -11.28 -8.42 -2.14
CA TYR A 72 -11.43 -7.68 -0.89
C TYR A 72 -10.51 -6.46 -0.96
N ASN A 73 -11.06 -5.32 -1.36
CA ASN A 73 -10.24 -4.16 -1.74
C ASN A 73 -9.90 -3.23 -0.56
N GLU A 74 -10.55 -3.36 0.60
CA GLU A 74 -10.40 -2.43 1.72
C GLU A 74 -9.59 -3.03 2.86
N LEU A 75 -8.31 -2.67 2.96
CA LEU A 75 -7.43 -3.05 4.06
C LEU A 75 -7.85 -2.32 5.34
N GLN A 76 -8.01 -3.07 6.42
CA GLN A 76 -8.41 -2.57 7.74
C GLN A 76 -7.28 -2.58 8.76
N SER A 77 -6.42 -3.60 8.74
CA SER A 77 -5.31 -3.75 9.68
C SER A 77 -4.20 -4.61 9.06
N THR A 78 -2.98 -4.47 9.55
CA THR A 78 -1.86 -5.35 9.22
C THR A 78 -1.08 -5.75 10.47
N PHE A 79 -0.33 -6.85 10.36
CA PHE A 79 0.60 -7.31 11.37
C PHE A 79 1.88 -7.81 10.69
N PHE A 80 3.03 -7.26 11.06
CA PHE A 80 4.34 -7.72 10.57
C PHE A 80 4.87 -8.81 11.51
N LEU A 81 5.23 -9.96 10.92
CA LEU A 81 5.87 -11.09 11.59
C LEU A 81 7.33 -11.19 11.11
N PRO A 82 8.29 -10.60 11.86
CA PRO A 82 9.69 -10.49 11.42
C PRO A 82 10.37 -11.84 11.17
N GLU A 83 9.99 -12.88 11.92
CA GLU A 83 10.61 -14.20 11.86
C GLU A 83 10.41 -14.89 10.50
N LEU A 84 9.34 -14.55 9.79
CA LEU A 84 9.01 -15.09 8.46
C LEU A 84 9.16 -14.04 7.35
N ASP A 85 9.52 -12.81 7.68
CA ASP A 85 9.49 -11.65 6.77
C ASP A 85 8.12 -11.51 6.06
N LEU A 86 7.04 -11.70 6.82
CA LEU A 86 5.66 -11.68 6.32
C LEU A 86 4.83 -10.58 6.96
N ILE A 87 3.96 -9.97 6.15
CA ILE A 87 2.94 -9.03 6.61
C ILE A 87 1.57 -9.66 6.38
N TYR A 88 0.84 -9.89 7.46
CA TYR A 88 -0.55 -10.32 7.45
C TYR A 88 -1.45 -9.09 7.33
N GLY A 89 -2.53 -9.19 6.55
CA GLY A 89 -3.49 -8.09 6.35
C GLY A 89 -4.93 -8.57 6.47
N ILE A 90 -5.78 -7.76 7.12
CA ILE A 90 -7.22 -7.99 7.21
C ILE A 90 -7.90 -7.08 6.18
N PHE A 91 -8.68 -7.68 5.28
CA PHE A 91 -9.37 -6.97 4.21
C PHE A 91 -10.89 -7.15 4.31
N THR A 92 -11.63 -6.13 3.91
CA THR A 92 -13.09 -6.17 3.77
C THR A 92 -13.50 -5.83 2.35
N THR A 93 -14.75 -6.12 2.03
CA THR A 93 -15.44 -5.60 0.85
C THR A 93 -15.82 -4.13 1.04
N ASN A 94 -16.17 -3.44 -0.05
CA ASN A 94 -16.88 -2.16 0.02
C ASN A 94 -18.32 -2.47 0.49
N VAL A 95 -18.58 -2.46 1.80
CA VAL A 95 -19.93 -2.50 2.36
C VAL A 95 -20.09 -1.29 3.25
#